data_AF-A0A6B0WJJ4-F1
#
_entry.id   AF-A0A6B0WJJ4-F1
#
_cell.length_a   1.000
_cell.length_b   1.000
_cell.length_c   1.000
_cell.angle_alpha   90.00
_cell.angle_beta   90.00
_cell.angle_gamma   90.00
#
_symmetry.space_group_name_H-M   'P 1'
#
loop_
_entity.id
_entity.type
_entity.pdbx_description
1 polymer ?
#
loop_
_entity_poly.entity_id
_entity_poly.type
_entity_poly.pdbx_seq_one_letter_code
_entity_poly.pdbx_strand_id
1 'polypeptide(L)'
;MSRGYSVAQTARLVCALRWACGRLAEMLDAWAAQAASDPEHAEAAAAVSELSRRLASQRATLDGLQPDSELMAPWRQAAPADPVLAEALDGIAALEGSLERLDIARNVLVPQLAHVYGEMLEHAAPHCDAALASAARALRQDLDREAASARVAPFGAAEAADRALTAAGGIVEPSLLRPEGWP
;
A
#
# COMPACT_ATOMS: atom_id res chain seq x y z
N MET A 1 -13.40 -16.01 17.85
CA MET A 1 -13.96 -15.28 16.70
C MET A 1 -13.49 -13.84 16.82
N SER A 2 -12.57 -13.38 15.97
CA SER A 2 -12.20 -11.96 15.94
C SER A 2 -13.43 -11.17 15.54
N ARG A 3 -13.73 -10.08 16.25
CA ARG A 3 -14.80 -9.17 15.85
C ARG A 3 -14.32 -8.49 14.57
N GLY A 4 -14.88 -8.81 13.40
CA GLY A 4 -14.54 -8.13 12.15
C GLY A 4 -14.76 -6.62 12.24
N TYR A 5 -14.18 -5.87 11.32
CA TYR A 5 -14.37 -4.42 11.24
C TYR A 5 -15.83 -4.06 11.05
N SER A 6 -16.25 -2.90 11.54
CA SER A 6 -17.55 -2.34 11.17
C SER A 6 -17.56 -1.90 9.69
N VAL A 7 -18.75 -1.75 9.11
CA VAL A 7 -18.92 -1.21 7.73
C VAL A 7 -18.19 0.12 7.55
N ALA A 8 -18.27 1.02 8.53
CA ALA A 8 -17.60 2.32 8.48
C ALA A 8 -16.06 2.18 8.49
N GLN A 9 -15.52 1.23 9.25
CA GLN A 9 -14.08 0.94 9.27
C GLN A 9 -13.62 0.31 7.95
N THR A 10 -14.36 -0.67 7.43
CA THR A 10 -14.08 -1.27 6.12
C THR A 10 -14.05 -0.20 5.02
N ALA A 11 -15.00 0.73 5.01
CA ALA A 11 -15.01 1.80 4.03
C ALA A 11 -13.81 2.76 4.17
N ARG A 12 -13.43 3.14 5.40
CA ARG A 12 -12.24 3.97 5.63
C ARG A 12 -10.97 3.27 5.17
N LEU A 13 -10.82 1.98 5.48
CA LEU A 13 -9.70 1.15 5.04
C LEU A 13 -9.63 1.09 3.50
N VAL A 14 -10.76 0.85 2.82
CA VAL A 14 -10.84 0.82 1.35
C VAL A 14 -10.45 2.18 0.75
N CYS A 15 -10.92 3.28 1.33
CA CYS A 15 -10.56 4.63 0.88
C CYS A 15 -9.07 4.94 1.09
N ALA A 16 -8.51 4.56 2.24
CA ALA A 16 -7.09 4.70 2.54
C ALA A 16 -6.22 3.88 1.56
N LEU A 17 -6.59 2.62 1.32
CA LEU A 17 -5.92 1.75 0.35
C LEU A 17 -5.97 2.30 -1.07
N ARG A 18 -7.10 2.87 -1.50
CA ARG A 18 -7.24 3.51 -2.81
C ARG A 18 -6.25 4.66 -2.98
N TRP A 19 -6.16 5.53 -1.98
CA TRP A 19 -5.21 6.63 -1.98
C TRP A 19 -3.76 6.12 -1.99
N ALA A 20 -3.42 5.21 -1.07
CA ALA A 20 -2.07 4.65 -0.95
C ALA A 20 -1.63 3.95 -2.24
N CYS A 21 -2.51 3.14 -2.87
CA CYS A 21 -2.22 2.50 -4.15
C CYS A 21 -1.94 3.53 -5.25
N GLY A 22 -2.68 4.64 -5.28
CA GLY A 22 -2.43 5.74 -6.21
C GLY A 22 -1.07 6.40 -6.00
N ARG A 23 -0.77 6.81 -4.76
CA ARG A 23 0.48 7.49 -4.43
C ARG A 23 1.70 6.61 -4.68
N LEU A 24 1.61 5.35 -4.27
CA LEU A 24 2.69 4.38 -4.45
C LEU A 24 2.87 4.03 -5.94
N ALA A 25 1.80 3.90 -6.73
CA ALA A 25 1.93 3.68 -8.16
C ALA A 25 2.70 4.83 -8.84
N GLU A 26 2.32 6.08 -8.56
CA GLU A 26 3.00 7.26 -9.12
C GLU A 26 4.48 7.32 -8.74
N MET A 27 4.79 7.08 -7.45
CA MET A 27 6.15 7.09 -6.94
C MET A 27 7.01 5.97 -7.55
N LEU A 28 6.48 4.75 -7.58
CA LEU A 28 7.20 3.58 -8.11
C LEU A 28 7.40 3.65 -9.62
N ASP A 29 6.44 4.21 -10.36
CA ASP A 29 6.58 4.43 -11.82
C ASP A 29 7.73 5.40 -12.10
N ALA A 30 7.79 6.52 -11.37
CA ALA A 30 8.87 7.49 -11.51
C ALA A 30 10.24 6.88 -11.17
N TRP A 31 10.33 6.07 -10.10
CA TRP A 31 11.57 5.38 -9.74
C TRP A 31 12.00 4.34 -10.77
N ALA A 32 11.05 3.54 -11.28
CA ALA A 32 11.33 2.55 -12.32
C ALA A 32 11.82 3.22 -13.61
N ALA A 33 11.18 4.31 -14.05
CA ALA A 33 11.59 5.05 -15.23
C ALA A 33 13.02 5.61 -15.10
N GLN A 34 13.39 6.08 -13.91
CA GLN A 34 14.74 6.58 -13.63
C GLN A 34 15.76 5.43 -13.58
N ALA A 35 15.45 4.34 -12.87
CA ALA A 35 16.34 3.18 -12.76
C ALA A 35 16.55 2.46 -14.10
N ALA A 36 15.56 2.48 -15.00
CA ALA A 36 15.66 1.89 -16.34
C ALA A 36 16.71 2.54 -17.25
N SER A 37 17.23 3.73 -16.90
CA SER A 37 18.35 4.35 -17.62
C SER A 37 19.69 3.66 -17.39
N ASP A 38 19.78 2.79 -16.38
CA ASP A 38 20.96 2.01 -16.03
C ASP A 38 20.74 0.52 -16.33
N PRO A 39 21.53 -0.08 -17.25
CA PRO A 39 21.42 -1.50 -17.59
C PRO A 39 21.59 -2.45 -16.39
N GLU A 40 22.38 -2.06 -15.38
CA GLU A 40 22.60 -2.89 -14.18
C GLU A 40 21.32 -3.04 -13.34
N HIS A 41 20.40 -2.07 -13.44
CA HIS A 41 19.14 -2.02 -12.69
C HIS A 41 17.91 -2.39 -13.52
N ALA A 42 18.07 -2.72 -14.81
CA ALA A 42 16.95 -2.89 -15.74
C ALA A 42 15.92 -3.94 -15.30
N GLU A 43 16.36 -5.08 -14.78
CA GLU A 43 15.45 -6.14 -14.30
C GLU A 43 14.65 -5.69 -13.06
N ALA A 44 15.32 -5.06 -12.11
CA ALA A 44 14.67 -4.54 -10.91
C ALA A 44 13.72 -3.37 -11.23
N ALA A 45 14.10 -2.49 -12.16
CA ALA A 45 13.25 -1.43 -12.68
C ALA A 45 11.98 -2.00 -13.34
N ALA A 46 12.10 -3.07 -14.13
CA ALA A 46 10.96 -3.74 -14.75
C ALA A 46 10.01 -4.35 -13.69
N ALA A 47 10.54 -4.98 -12.64
CA ALA A 47 9.74 -5.51 -11.54
C ALA A 47 8.98 -4.40 -10.80
N VAL A 48 9.64 -3.28 -10.51
CA VAL A 48 9.01 -2.12 -9.86
C VAL A 48 7.97 -1.45 -10.76
N SER A 49 8.22 -1.36 -12.08
CA SER A 49 7.23 -0.87 -13.05
C SER A 49 5.98 -1.74 -13.09
N GLU A 50 6.15 -3.07 -13.07
CA GLU A 50 5.01 -3.99 -13.03
C GLU A 50 4.23 -3.89 -11.71
N LEU A 51 4.92 -3.73 -10.57
CA LEU A 51 4.26 -3.45 -9.29
C LEU A 51 3.45 -2.15 -9.35
N SER A 52 4.02 -1.07 -9.89
CA SER A 52 3.31 0.19 -10.08
C SER A 52 2.02 0.01 -10.90
N ARG A 53 2.10 -0.68 -12.04
CA ARG A 53 0.94 -1.02 -12.88
C ARG A 53 -0.13 -1.79 -12.12
N ARG A 54 0.25 -2.78 -11.32
CA ARG A 54 -0.69 -3.55 -10.49
C ARG A 54 -1.40 -2.66 -9.48
N LEU A 55 -0.66 -1.77 -8.80
CA LEU A 55 -1.24 -0.81 -7.86
C LEU A 55 -2.19 0.19 -8.55
N ALA A 56 -1.85 0.66 -9.74
CA ALA A 56 -2.73 1.52 -10.54
C ALA A 56 -4.03 0.79 -10.96
N SER A 57 -3.91 -0.47 -11.39
CA SER A 57 -5.07 -1.32 -11.70
C SER A 57 -5.95 -1.57 -10.47
N GLN A 58 -5.32 -1.81 -9.32
CA GLN A 58 -6.04 -1.99 -8.07
C GLN A 58 -6.77 -0.72 -7.65
N ARG A 59 -6.12 0.46 -7.75
CA ARG A 59 -6.78 1.75 -7.52
C ARG A 59 -8.02 1.90 -8.39
N ALA A 60 -7.93 1.59 -9.70
CA ALA A 60 -9.07 1.67 -10.60
C ALA A 60 -10.21 0.71 -10.19
N THR A 61 -9.85 -0.49 -9.70
CA THR A 61 -10.82 -1.43 -9.12
C THR A 61 -11.48 -0.86 -7.87
N LEU A 62 -10.71 -0.26 -6.96
CA LEU A 62 -11.22 0.37 -5.74
C LEU A 62 -12.07 1.62 -6.02
N ASP A 63 -11.78 2.36 -7.10
CA ASP A 63 -12.60 3.47 -7.59
C ASP A 63 -13.99 2.98 -8.06
N GLY A 64 -14.05 1.80 -8.69
CA GLY A 64 -15.30 1.21 -9.19
C GLY A 64 -16.15 0.50 -8.12
N LEU A 65 -15.59 0.22 -6.94
CA LEU A 65 -16.22 -0.59 -5.88
C LEU A 65 -16.61 0.25 -4.64
N GLN A 66 -16.72 1.57 -4.77
CA GLN A 66 -17.17 2.39 -3.66
C GLN A 66 -18.63 2.06 -3.31
N PRO A 67 -18.96 1.76 -2.03
CA PRO A 67 -20.34 1.64 -1.59
C PRO A 67 -21.08 2.95 -1.89
N ASP A 68 -22.40 2.84 -2.14
CA ASP A 68 -23.25 3.90 -2.68
C ASP A 68 -22.83 5.29 -2.18
N SER A 69 -22.17 6.00 -3.09
CA SER A 69 -21.25 7.09 -2.78
C SER A 69 -21.93 8.27 -2.08
N GLU A 70 -23.26 8.33 -2.06
CA GLU A 70 -24.08 9.31 -1.37
C GLU A 70 -24.06 9.14 0.17
N LEU A 71 -23.97 7.92 0.68
CA LEU A 71 -23.97 7.65 2.13
C LEU A 71 -22.61 7.88 2.80
N MET A 72 -21.54 8.03 2.00
CA MET A 72 -20.15 8.12 2.47
C MET A 72 -19.41 9.34 1.92
N ALA A 73 -20.13 10.37 1.46
CA ALA A 73 -19.55 11.62 0.96
C ALA A 73 -18.44 12.24 1.83
N PRO A 74 -18.49 12.19 3.19
CA PRO A 74 -17.39 12.69 4.04
C PRO A 74 -16.10 11.86 3.96
N TRP A 75 -16.17 10.61 3.50
CA TRP A 75 -15.05 9.66 3.43
C TRP A 75 -14.49 9.50 2.02
N ARG A 76 -15.04 10.19 1.01
CA ARG A 76 -14.45 10.31 -0.34
C ARG A 76 -13.15 11.13 -0.38
N GLN A 77 -12.47 11.31 0.75
CA GLN A 77 -11.24 12.09 0.77
C GLN A 77 -10.21 11.46 -0.17
N ALA A 78 -9.76 12.26 -1.13
CA ALA A 78 -8.75 11.92 -2.14
C ALA A 78 -7.32 12.09 -1.61
N ALA A 79 -7.17 12.29 -0.31
CA ALA A 79 -5.93 12.46 0.44
C ALA A 79 -6.05 11.62 1.72
N PRO A 80 -4.95 11.18 2.35
CA PRO A 80 -5.06 10.52 3.63
C PRO A 80 -5.69 11.52 4.61
N ALA A 81 -6.55 11.04 5.51
CA ALA A 81 -7.05 11.89 6.59
C ALA A 81 -5.89 12.40 7.48
N ASP A 82 -4.75 11.72 7.43
CA ASP A 82 -3.54 12.00 8.17
C ASP A 82 -2.42 12.61 7.29
N PRO A 83 -2.03 13.88 7.50
CA PRO A 83 -0.92 14.50 6.79
C PRO A 83 0.43 13.84 7.06
N VAL A 84 0.62 13.15 8.19
CA VAL A 84 1.91 12.54 8.57
C VAL A 84 2.30 11.42 7.61
N LEU A 85 1.33 10.63 7.13
CA LEU A 85 1.59 9.60 6.13
C LEU A 85 1.96 10.20 4.76
N ALA A 86 1.30 11.28 4.36
CA ALA A 86 1.64 11.99 3.13
C ALA A 86 3.07 12.52 3.19
N GLU A 87 3.44 13.19 4.29
CA GLU A 87 4.79 13.70 4.52
C GLU A 87 5.85 12.59 4.55
N ALA A 88 5.55 11.45 5.19
CA ALA A 88 6.45 10.30 5.21
C ALA A 88 6.67 9.72 3.80
N LEU A 89 5.61 9.55 3.01
CA LEU A 89 5.73 9.07 1.64
C LEU A 89 6.44 10.08 0.72
N ASP A 90 6.23 11.38 0.92
CA ASP A 90 6.95 12.43 0.18
C ASP A 90 8.45 12.44 0.54
N GLY A 91 8.79 12.27 1.82
CA GLY A 91 10.17 12.12 2.26
C GLY A 91 10.85 10.89 1.66
N ILE A 92 10.13 9.76 1.59
CA ILE A 92 10.61 8.54 0.93
C ILE A 92 10.77 8.76 -0.57
N ALA A 93 9.79 9.37 -1.24
CA ALA A 93 9.82 9.68 -2.67
C ALA A 93 11.03 10.55 -3.06
N ALA A 94 11.44 11.46 -2.16
CA ALA A 94 12.54 12.38 -2.34
C ALA A 94 13.93 11.79 -2.11
N LEU A 95 14.05 10.58 -1.53
CA LEU A 95 15.34 9.90 -1.37
C LEU A 95 16.03 9.76 -2.71
N GLU A 96 17.36 9.88 -2.77
CA GLU A 96 18.14 9.71 -4.00
C GLU A 96 18.74 8.30 -4.07
N GLY A 97 19.14 7.88 -5.27
CA GLY A 97 19.76 6.58 -5.50
C GLY A 97 18.77 5.51 -5.98
N SER A 98 19.03 4.96 -7.16
CA SER A 98 18.15 3.96 -7.79
C SER A 98 18.11 2.67 -6.99
N LEU A 99 19.26 2.19 -6.49
CA LEU A 99 19.35 0.97 -5.68
C LEU A 99 18.58 1.10 -4.37
N GLU A 100 18.77 2.20 -3.65
CA GLU A 100 18.12 2.48 -2.39
C GLU A 100 16.60 2.51 -2.54
N ARG A 101 16.09 3.16 -3.60
CA ARG A 101 14.66 3.21 -3.91
C ARG A 101 14.08 1.84 -4.27
N LEU A 102 14.81 1.05 -5.07
CA LEU A 102 14.41 -0.32 -5.41
C LEU A 102 14.40 -1.21 -4.16
N ASP A 103 15.36 -1.03 -3.26
CA ASP A 103 15.45 -1.75 -1.99
C ASP A 103 14.27 -1.38 -1.07
N ILE A 104 13.94 -0.08 -0.95
CA ILE A 104 12.77 0.40 -0.20
C ILE A 104 11.47 -0.18 -0.76
N ALA A 105 11.30 -0.17 -2.09
CA ALA A 105 10.11 -0.72 -2.73
C ALA A 105 9.89 -2.19 -2.32
N ARG A 106 10.96 -2.98 -2.37
CA ARG A 106 10.91 -4.42 -2.14
C ARG A 106 10.85 -4.81 -0.66
N ASN A 107 11.64 -4.16 0.19
CA ASN A 107 11.83 -4.59 1.57
C ASN A 107 10.95 -3.84 2.56
N VAL A 108 10.35 -2.70 2.16
CA VAL A 108 9.53 -1.87 3.02
C VAL A 108 8.10 -1.79 2.49
N LEU A 109 7.93 -1.25 1.28
CA LEU A 109 6.59 -0.93 0.75
C LEU A 109 5.78 -2.19 0.43
N VAL A 110 6.38 -3.18 -0.23
CA VAL A 110 5.71 -4.45 -0.56
C VAL A 110 5.26 -5.20 0.71
N PRO A 111 6.12 -5.48 1.71
CA PRO A 111 5.70 -6.16 2.93
C PRO A 111 4.61 -5.43 3.70
N GLN A 112 4.69 -4.09 3.81
CA GLN A 112 3.66 -3.31 4.49
C GLN A 112 2.31 -3.37 3.76
N LEU A 113 2.30 -3.23 2.42
CA LEU A 113 1.07 -3.40 1.63
C LEU A 113 0.48 -4.79 1.81
N ALA A 114 1.34 -5.81 1.74
CA ALA A 114 0.94 -7.19 1.87
C ALA A 114 0.27 -7.42 3.24
N HIS A 115 0.88 -6.91 4.33
CA HIS A 115 0.30 -6.95 5.67
C HIS A 115 -1.10 -6.31 5.73
N VAL A 116 -1.26 -5.09 5.21
CA VAL A 116 -2.56 -4.38 5.20
C VAL A 116 -3.62 -5.16 4.43
N TYR A 117 -3.28 -5.72 3.26
CA TYR A 117 -4.21 -6.57 2.50
C TYR A 117 -4.54 -7.88 3.23
N GLY A 118 -3.62 -8.42 4.02
CA GLY A 118 -3.87 -9.54 4.93
C GLY A 118 -4.93 -9.20 5.98
N GLU A 119 -4.74 -8.10 6.70
CA GLU A 119 -5.69 -7.62 7.72
C GLU A 119 -7.07 -7.31 7.10
N MET A 120 -7.11 -6.69 5.92
CA MET A 120 -8.35 -6.46 5.18
C MET A 120 -9.09 -7.77 4.89
N LEU A 121 -8.38 -8.79 4.40
CA LEU A 121 -8.98 -10.08 4.07
C LEU A 121 -9.42 -10.87 5.31
N GLU A 122 -8.78 -10.65 6.45
CA GLU A 122 -9.15 -11.31 7.70
C GLU A 122 -10.35 -10.62 8.38
N HIS A 123 -10.35 -9.29 8.41
CA HIS A 123 -11.24 -8.53 9.27
C HIS A 123 -12.30 -7.72 8.54
N ALA A 124 -12.02 -7.26 7.32
CA ALA A 124 -12.97 -6.49 6.51
C ALA A 124 -13.84 -7.38 5.61
N ALA A 125 -13.39 -8.60 5.32
CA ALA A 125 -14.04 -9.53 4.38
C ALA A 125 -15.54 -9.75 4.58
N PRO A 126 -16.10 -9.82 5.81
CA PRO A 126 -17.55 -9.93 6.01
C PRO A 126 -18.38 -8.76 5.46
N HIS A 127 -17.73 -7.61 5.23
CA HIS A 127 -18.35 -6.38 4.75
C HIS A 127 -17.89 -5.98 3.34
N CYS A 128 -16.99 -6.76 2.74
CA CYS A 128 -16.59 -6.59 1.35
C CYS A 128 -17.55 -7.34 0.43
N ASP A 129 -17.88 -6.77 -0.72
CA ASP A 129 -18.50 -7.56 -1.78
C ASP A 129 -17.49 -8.58 -2.37
N ALA A 130 -18.02 -9.52 -3.15
CA ALA A 130 -17.20 -10.59 -3.73
C ALA A 130 -16.11 -10.06 -4.67
N ALA A 131 -16.36 -8.94 -5.37
CA ALA A 131 -15.42 -8.34 -6.31
C ALA A 131 -14.23 -7.72 -5.58
N LEU A 132 -14.48 -6.94 -4.53
CA LEU A 132 -13.46 -6.33 -3.68
C LEU A 132 -12.61 -7.39 -2.99
N ALA A 133 -13.25 -8.42 -2.43
CA ALA A 133 -12.54 -9.53 -1.80
C ALA A 133 -11.69 -10.30 -2.83
N SER A 134 -12.16 -10.47 -4.06
CA SER A 134 -11.39 -11.13 -5.13
C SER A 134 -10.17 -10.30 -5.53
N ALA A 135 -10.35 -9.00 -5.76
CA ALA A 135 -9.27 -8.08 -6.11
C ALA A 135 -8.19 -8.01 -5.03
N ALA A 136 -8.59 -7.89 -3.76
CA ALA A 136 -7.66 -7.91 -2.63
C ALA A 136 -6.86 -9.22 -2.51
N ARG A 137 -7.50 -10.38 -2.74
CA ARG A 137 -6.78 -11.67 -2.76
C ARG A 137 -5.76 -11.75 -3.88
N ALA A 138 -6.13 -11.32 -5.09
CA ALA A 138 -5.24 -11.34 -6.23
C ALA A 138 -4.00 -10.47 -5.97
N LEU A 139 -4.19 -9.24 -5.51
CA LEU A 139 -3.06 -8.35 -5.19
C LEU A 139 -2.22 -8.88 -4.03
N ARG A 140 -2.82 -9.41 -2.96
CA ARG A 140 -2.08 -10.04 -1.85
C ARG A 140 -1.18 -11.18 -2.35
N GLN A 141 -1.69 -12.05 -3.22
CA GLN A 141 -0.89 -13.14 -3.79
C GLN A 141 0.26 -12.65 -4.66
N ASP A 142 0.07 -11.54 -5.40
CA ASP A 142 1.15 -10.90 -6.14
C ASP A 142 2.21 -10.35 -5.16
N LEU A 143 1.78 -9.59 -4.15
CA LEU A 143 2.68 -9.00 -3.15
C LEU A 143 3.45 -10.06 -2.36
N ASP A 144 2.82 -11.18 -2.00
CA ASP A 144 3.49 -12.28 -1.29
C ASP A 144 4.55 -12.97 -2.17
N ARG A 145 4.31 -13.06 -3.48
CA ARG A 145 5.31 -13.57 -4.43
C ARG A 145 6.51 -12.62 -4.54
N GLU A 146 6.26 -11.31 -4.58
CA GLU A 146 7.32 -10.30 -4.61
C GLU A 146 8.12 -10.28 -3.29
N ALA A 147 7.43 -10.35 -2.14
CA ALA A 147 8.01 -10.40 -0.80
C ALA A 147 8.85 -11.66 -0.58
N ALA A 148 8.39 -12.84 -1.03
CA ALA A 148 9.16 -14.08 -0.98
C ALA A 148 10.47 -14.00 -1.80
N SER A 149 10.51 -13.08 -2.76
CA SER A 149 11.70 -12.84 -3.57
C SER A 149 12.67 -11.86 -2.89
N ALA A 150 12.27 -11.12 -1.86
CA ALA A 150 13.17 -10.26 -1.08
C ALA A 150 14.25 -11.08 -0.37
N ARG A 151 15.54 -10.78 -0.63
CA ARG A 151 16.67 -11.64 -0.22
C ARG A 151 17.50 -11.08 0.93
N VAL A 152 17.26 -9.86 1.40
CA VAL A 152 18.12 -9.19 2.38
C VAL A 152 17.28 -8.38 3.37
N ALA A 153 17.67 -8.38 4.64
CA ALA A 153 17.08 -7.48 5.63
C ALA A 153 17.40 -6.02 5.25
N PRO A 154 16.43 -5.08 5.41
CA PRO A 154 16.67 -3.69 5.05
C PRO A 154 17.83 -3.11 5.86
N PHE A 155 18.73 -2.38 5.20
CA PHE A 155 19.79 -1.61 5.85
C PHE A 155 19.81 -0.18 5.29
N GLY A 156 20.33 0.78 6.07
CA GLY A 156 20.52 2.15 5.59
C GLY A 156 19.20 2.84 5.24
N ALA A 157 19.00 3.21 3.97
CA ALA A 157 17.83 3.96 3.51
C ALA A 157 16.52 3.21 3.72
N ALA A 158 16.51 1.88 3.54
CA ALA A 158 15.32 1.06 3.76
C ALA A 158 14.90 1.00 5.23
N GLU A 159 15.86 0.92 6.16
CA GLU A 159 15.57 0.98 7.60
C GLU A 159 15.04 2.36 8.01
N ALA A 160 15.59 3.43 7.44
CA ALA A 160 15.09 4.79 7.67
C ALA A 160 13.66 4.98 7.12
N ALA A 161 13.38 4.45 5.92
CA ALA A 161 12.04 4.47 5.32
C ALA A 161 11.03 3.67 6.15
N ASP A 162 11.40 2.49 6.64
CA ASP A 162 10.54 1.67 7.49
C ASP A 162 10.23 2.36 8.82
N ARG A 163 11.23 3.00 9.45
CA ARG A 163 11.01 3.82 10.65
C ARG A 163 10.10 5.01 10.38
N ALA A 164 10.29 5.71 9.26
CA ALA A 164 9.46 6.86 8.90
C ALA A 164 8.00 6.45 8.69
N LEU A 165 7.76 5.35 7.96
CA LEU A 165 6.42 4.80 7.78
C LEU A 165 5.83 4.33 9.09
N THR A 166 6.59 3.61 9.91
CA THR A 166 6.13 3.15 11.22
C THR A 166 5.74 4.33 12.13
N ALA A 167 6.52 5.41 12.13
CA ALA A 167 6.21 6.64 12.87
C ALA A 167 4.94 7.33 12.36
N ALA A 168 4.63 7.20 11.06
CA ALA A 168 3.39 7.66 10.46
C ALA A 168 2.21 6.68 10.63
N GLY A 169 2.39 5.59 11.38
CA GLY A 169 1.35 4.56 11.58
C GLY A 169 1.28 3.50 10.47
N GLY A 170 2.22 3.49 9.54
CA GLY A 170 2.26 2.58 8.39
C GLY A 170 1.44 3.09 7.21
N ILE A 171 1.32 2.26 6.17
CA ILE A 171 0.57 2.62 4.93
C ILE A 171 -0.93 2.85 5.19
N VAL A 172 -1.47 2.27 6.26
CA VAL A 172 -2.83 2.55 6.74
C VAL A 172 -2.80 2.73 8.24
N GLU A 173 -3.51 3.76 8.73
CA GLU A 173 -3.55 4.13 10.14
C GLU A 173 -3.88 2.93 11.05
N PRO A 174 -3.12 2.67 12.13
CA PRO A 174 -3.32 1.50 12.98
C PRO A 174 -4.69 1.47 13.65
N SER A 175 -5.32 2.63 13.88
CA SER A 175 -6.67 2.72 14.44
C SER A 175 -7.75 2.17 13.50
N LEU A 176 -7.49 2.15 12.19
CA LEU A 176 -8.31 1.48 11.17
C LEU A 176 -8.03 -0.03 11.13
N LEU A 177 -6.80 -0.42 11.43
CA LEU A 177 -6.39 -1.81 11.48
C LEU A 177 -6.78 -2.49 12.80
N ARG A 178 -6.81 -1.77 13.92
CA ARG A 178 -7.08 -2.29 15.28
C ARG A 178 -7.84 -1.27 16.13
N PRO A 179 -9.13 -1.51 16.46
CA PRO A 179 -9.91 -0.59 17.29
C PRO A 179 -9.36 -0.48 18.72
N GLU A 180 -9.65 0.65 19.40
CA GLU A 180 -9.44 0.75 20.85
C GLU A 180 -10.17 -0.39 21.58
N GLY A 181 -9.42 -1.15 22.40
CA GLY A 181 -9.96 -2.28 23.15
C GLY A 181 -10.03 -3.61 22.39
N TRP A 182 -9.39 -3.72 21.23
CA TRP A 182 -9.02 -5.05 20.71
C TRP A 182 -7.90 -5.66 21.58
N PRO A 183 -8.01 -6.94 21.98
CA PRO A 183 -7.04 -7.59 22.86
C PRO A 183 -5.68 -7.80 22.22
#